data_AF-W2SZS7-F1
#
_entry.id   AF-W2SZS7-F1
#
_cell.length_a   1.000
_cell.length_b   1.000
_cell.length_c   1.000
_cell.angle_alpha   90.00
_cell.angle_beta   90.00
_cell.angle_gamma   90.00
#
_symmetry.space_group_name_H-M   'P 1'
#
loop_
_entity.id
_entity.type
_entity.pdbx_description
1 polymer ?
#
loop_
_entity_poly.entity_id
_entity_poly.type
_entity_poly.pdbx_seq_one_letter_code
_entity_poly.pdbx_strand_id
1 'polypeptide(L)'
;MQKYEHMIDTAKDNFADIALGSGPTEECTICCKVNDLFGIGSCRHPVCMECAIRMRVLSNSRQCPVCRADMETLWFVFVSSGFDTVSLPLPSLNHPDEKRFGLQFQDVEAITRYEKYLAHVCKLCRSPEGGRMEFPTFVALRHHMSSVHQLTYCHICTENITLFSRERKTYTRDGLQRHIRAGDRDDKSLK
;
A
#
# COMPACT_ATOMS: atom_id res chain seq x y z
N MET A 1 -8.11 16.16 23.68
CA MET A 1 -7.32 14.91 23.82
C MET A 1 -7.96 13.77 23.04
N GLN A 2 -9.27 13.53 23.13
CA GLN A 2 -9.99 12.50 22.34
C GLN A 2 -9.79 12.55 20.81
N LYS A 3 -9.65 13.75 20.21
CA LYS A 3 -9.36 13.87 18.76
C LYS A 3 -7.96 13.38 18.34
N TYR A 4 -6.99 13.35 19.25
CA TYR A 4 -5.62 12.90 18.98
C TYR A 4 -5.46 11.38 19.13
N GLU A 5 -6.15 10.76 20.09
CA GLU A 5 -6.18 9.29 20.25
C GLU A 5 -6.78 8.62 19.00
N HIS A 6 -7.84 9.22 18.43
CA HIS A 6 -8.43 8.72 17.19
C HIS A 6 -7.46 8.73 15.99
N MET A 7 -6.49 9.66 15.95
CA MET A 7 -5.50 9.74 14.86
C MET A 7 -4.40 8.67 14.95
N ILE A 8 -4.09 8.19 16.16
CA ILE A 8 -3.08 7.14 16.38
C ILE A 8 -3.68 5.75 16.10
N ASP A 9 -4.96 5.54 16.44
CA ASP A 9 -5.63 4.26 16.22
C ASP A 9 -5.93 4.00 14.72
N THR A 10 -6.19 5.06 13.96
CA THR A 10 -6.48 4.95 12.51
C THR A 10 -5.28 4.43 11.69
N ALA A 11 -4.05 4.57 12.18
CA ALA A 11 -2.85 4.11 11.48
C ALA A 11 -2.68 2.57 11.50
N LYS A 12 -3.31 1.88 12.45
CA LYS A 12 -3.25 0.41 12.55
C LYS A 12 -4.17 -0.31 11.55
N ASP A 13 -5.17 0.39 11.01
CA ASP A 13 -6.21 -0.20 10.15
C ASP A 13 -6.18 0.31 8.70
N ASN A 14 -5.08 0.90 8.23
CA ASN A 14 -5.04 1.51 6.88
C ASN A 14 -5.40 0.54 5.74
N PHE A 15 -5.21 -0.77 5.94
CA PHE A 15 -5.54 -1.82 4.97
C PHE A 15 -6.49 -2.88 5.52
N ALA A 16 -7.15 -2.64 6.66
CA ALA A 16 -8.06 -3.60 7.28
C ALA A 16 -9.28 -3.94 6.40
N ASP A 17 -9.61 -3.08 5.42
CA ASP A 17 -10.66 -3.31 4.42
C ASP A 17 -10.23 -4.23 3.26
N ILE A 18 -8.95 -4.64 3.21
CA ILE A 18 -8.42 -5.61 2.26
C ILE A 18 -8.39 -6.97 2.96
N ALA A 19 -9.50 -7.71 2.85
CA ALA A 19 -9.63 -9.02 3.47
C ALA A 19 -8.68 -10.04 2.82
N LEU A 20 -8.15 -10.94 3.65
CA LEU A 20 -7.55 -12.19 3.21
C LEU A 20 -8.67 -13.13 2.72
N GLY A 21 -8.33 -14.00 1.79
CA GLY A 21 -9.21 -15.07 1.31
C GLY A 21 -9.29 -16.21 2.34
N SER A 22 -10.14 -17.19 2.06
CA SER A 22 -10.30 -18.39 2.89
C SER A 22 -9.20 -19.46 2.67
N GLY A 23 -8.22 -19.16 1.81
CA GLY A 23 -7.13 -20.06 1.45
C GLY A 23 -6.03 -20.15 2.51
N PRO A 24 -4.95 -20.89 2.20
CA PRO A 24 -3.77 -20.92 3.06
C PRO A 24 -3.12 -19.53 3.15
N THR A 25 -2.37 -19.32 4.24
CA THR A 25 -1.69 -18.04 4.52
C THR A 25 -0.25 -18.31 4.96
N GLU A 26 0.63 -17.33 4.75
CA GLU A 26 2.03 -17.35 5.13
C GLU A 26 2.42 -16.02 5.79
N GLU A 27 3.44 -16.03 6.64
CA GLU A 27 4.00 -14.80 7.22
C GLU A 27 5.02 -14.17 6.27
N CYS A 28 4.89 -12.86 6.02
CA CYS A 28 5.86 -12.14 5.21
C CYS A 28 7.16 -11.90 5.98
N THR A 29 8.29 -12.30 5.40
CA THR A 29 9.63 -12.08 5.95
C THR A 29 10.05 -10.60 6.07
N ILE A 30 9.35 -9.69 5.40
CA ILE A 30 9.68 -8.25 5.39
C ILE A 30 8.89 -7.49 6.46
N CYS A 31 7.57 -7.67 6.53
CA CYS A 31 6.72 -6.93 7.47
C CYS A 31 6.19 -7.78 8.64
N CYS A 32 6.51 -9.08 8.67
CA CYS A 32 6.05 -10.04 9.68
C CYS A 32 4.52 -10.10 9.82
N LYS A 33 3.77 -9.80 8.76
CA LYS A 33 2.30 -9.93 8.72
C LYS A 33 1.90 -11.18 7.96
N VAL A 34 0.85 -11.84 8.45
CA VAL A 34 0.21 -12.97 7.77
C VAL A 34 -0.56 -12.47 6.54
N ASN A 35 -0.35 -13.10 5.40
CA ASN A 35 -0.99 -12.78 4.12
C ASN A 35 -1.27 -14.07 3.34
N ASP A 36 -2.16 -14.01 2.35
CA ASP A 36 -2.48 -15.11 1.42
C ASP A 36 -2.03 -14.81 -0.02
N LEU A 37 -1.52 -13.61 -0.30
CA LEU A 37 -1.16 -13.15 -1.63
C LEU A 37 0.22 -12.50 -1.65
N PHE A 38 1.13 -13.07 -2.46
CA PHE A 38 2.54 -12.74 -2.47
C PHE A 38 3.03 -12.42 -3.88
N GLY A 39 3.95 -11.46 -3.96
CA GLY A 39 4.79 -11.20 -5.13
C GLY A 39 6.03 -12.07 -5.10
N ILE A 40 6.33 -12.71 -6.23
CA ILE A 40 7.49 -13.59 -6.42
C ILE A 40 8.19 -13.19 -7.71
N GLY A 41 9.52 -13.14 -7.72
CA GLY A 41 10.29 -12.97 -8.95
C GLY A 41 11.04 -14.25 -9.33
N SER A 42 11.96 -14.15 -10.29
CA SER A 42 12.73 -15.31 -10.78
C SER A 42 13.60 -15.96 -9.69
N CYS A 43 13.97 -15.20 -8.66
CA CYS A 43 14.70 -15.68 -7.49
C CYS A 43 13.85 -16.45 -6.47
N ARG A 44 12.53 -16.56 -6.69
CA ARG A 44 11.56 -17.29 -5.85
C ARG A 44 11.45 -16.90 -4.38
N HIS A 45 11.98 -15.74 -3.96
CA HIS A 45 11.72 -15.21 -2.63
C HIS A 45 10.33 -14.55 -2.56
N PRO A 46 9.39 -15.08 -1.75
CA PRO A 46 8.05 -14.52 -1.64
C PRO A 46 8.06 -13.27 -0.76
N VAL A 47 7.34 -12.23 -1.21
CA VAL A 47 7.13 -10.98 -0.47
C VAL A 47 5.65 -10.63 -0.52
N CYS A 48 4.99 -10.31 0.60
CA CYS A 48 3.55 -10.03 0.57
C CYS A 48 3.20 -8.87 -0.36
N MET A 49 1.96 -8.85 -0.84
CA MET A 49 1.50 -7.85 -1.79
C MET A 49 1.80 -6.40 -1.34
N GLU A 50 1.57 -6.07 -0.07
CA GLU A 50 1.86 -4.73 0.48
C GLU A 50 3.34 -4.34 0.26
N CYS A 51 4.27 -5.19 0.71
CA CYS A 51 5.71 -4.92 0.62
C CYS A 51 6.20 -4.93 -0.83
N ALA A 52 5.68 -5.85 -1.65
CA ALA A 52 5.96 -5.93 -3.07
C ALA A 52 5.56 -4.63 -3.80
N ILE A 53 4.37 -4.08 -3.52
CA ILE A 53 3.91 -2.82 -4.11
C ILE A 53 4.79 -1.64 -3.64
N ARG A 54 5.15 -1.56 -2.35
CA ARG A 54 6.05 -0.50 -1.85
C ARG A 54 7.37 -0.47 -2.62
N MET A 55 7.98 -1.63 -2.81
CA MET A 55 9.24 -1.76 -3.52
C MET A 55 9.07 -1.45 -5.01
N ARG A 56 8.13 -2.14 -5.67
CA ARG A 56 8.05 -2.20 -7.13
C ARG A 56 7.34 -1.00 -7.75
N VAL A 57 6.23 -0.58 -7.13
CA VAL A 57 5.32 0.45 -7.67
C VAL A 57 5.63 1.80 -7.07
N LEU A 58 5.76 1.89 -5.74
CA LEU A 58 5.96 3.19 -5.07
C LEU A 58 7.41 3.66 -5.13
N SER A 59 8.38 2.74 -5.02
CA SER A 59 9.81 3.06 -5.01
C SER A 59 10.51 2.78 -6.34
N ASN A 60 9.79 2.19 -7.31
CA ASN A 60 10.33 1.82 -8.63
C ASN A 60 11.62 0.97 -8.57
N SER A 61 11.79 0.16 -7.52
CA SER A 61 12.93 -0.74 -7.37
C SER A 61 12.64 -2.09 -8.02
N ARG A 62 13.63 -2.61 -8.76
CA ARG A 62 13.56 -3.92 -9.41
C ARG A 62 14.34 -5.04 -8.73
N GLN A 63 14.96 -4.74 -7.59
CA GLN A 63 15.75 -5.68 -6.83
C GLN A 63 14.91 -6.41 -5.80
N CYS A 64 15.13 -7.71 -5.63
CA CYS A 64 14.54 -8.50 -4.57
C CYS A 64 14.96 -7.94 -3.20
N PRO A 65 14.03 -7.70 -2.24
CA PRO A 65 14.40 -7.17 -0.94
C PRO A 65 15.11 -8.22 -0.07
N VAL A 66 15.01 -9.50 -0.44
CA VAL A 66 15.62 -10.62 0.29
C VAL A 66 17.05 -10.89 -0.21
N CYS A 67 17.23 -11.13 -1.51
CA CYS A 67 18.52 -11.53 -2.08
C CYS A 67 19.18 -10.49 -2.99
N ARG A 68 18.54 -9.34 -3.23
CA ARG A 68 19.01 -8.25 -4.11
C ARG A 68 19.19 -8.61 -5.59
N ALA A 69 18.79 -9.80 -6.01
CA ALA A 69 18.75 -10.14 -7.43
C ALA A 69 17.79 -9.22 -8.18
N ASP A 70 18.17 -8.80 -9.39
CA ASP A 70 17.29 -8.05 -10.27
C ASP A 70 16.18 -8.96 -10.83
N MET A 71 14.95 -8.45 -10.83
CA MET A 71 13.77 -9.18 -11.28
C MET A 71 13.04 -8.34 -12.33
N GLU A 72 13.02 -8.78 -13.57
CA GLU A 72 12.31 -8.08 -14.66
C GLU A 72 10.79 -8.13 -14.48
N THR A 73 10.28 -9.28 -14.06
CA THR A 73 8.85 -9.51 -13.81
C THR A 73 8.62 -9.94 -12.36
N LEU A 74 7.54 -9.42 -11.76
CA LEU A 74 7.05 -9.80 -10.45
C LEU A 74 5.65 -10.40 -10.60
N TRP A 75 5.47 -11.63 -10.14
CA TRP A 75 4.22 -12.38 -10.24
C TRP A 75 3.48 -12.35 -8.90
N PHE A 76 2.25 -11.85 -8.89
CA PHE A 76 1.36 -11.92 -7.73
C PHE A 76 0.57 -13.23 -7.76
N VAL A 77 0.80 -14.08 -6.76
CA VAL A 77 0.20 -15.41 -6.64
C VAL A 77 -0.28 -15.67 -5.22
N PHE A 78 -1.38 -16.39 -5.12
CA PHE A 78 -1.91 -16.83 -3.84
C PHE A 78 -1.02 -17.93 -3.25
N VAL A 79 -0.96 -17.99 -1.92
CA VAL A 79 -0.31 -19.07 -1.19
C VAL A 79 -0.95 -20.40 -1.62
N SER A 80 -0.10 -21.41 -1.78
CA SER A 80 -0.49 -22.77 -2.13
C SER A 80 0.43 -23.76 -1.41
N SER A 81 0.59 -25.00 -1.89
CA SER A 81 1.47 -26.02 -1.29
C SER A 81 2.98 -25.69 -1.32
N GLY A 82 3.35 -24.49 -1.76
CA GLY A 82 4.70 -23.95 -1.74
C GLY A 82 4.99 -23.12 -2.97
N PHE A 83 5.66 -21.99 -2.79
CA PHE A 83 5.97 -21.03 -3.86
C PHE A 83 6.88 -21.59 -4.97
N ASP A 84 7.66 -22.64 -4.67
CA ASP A 84 8.52 -23.31 -5.64
C ASP A 84 7.73 -24.14 -6.67
N THR A 85 6.50 -24.52 -6.34
CA THR A 85 5.65 -25.36 -7.21
C THR A 85 4.80 -24.54 -8.19
N VAL A 86 4.81 -23.22 -8.04
CA VAL A 86 4.05 -22.31 -8.90
C VAL A 86 4.66 -22.26 -10.31
N SER A 87 3.86 -22.64 -11.30
CA SER A 87 4.22 -22.54 -12.71
C SER A 87 4.26 -21.09 -13.17
N LEU A 88 5.43 -20.63 -13.61
CA LEU A 88 5.68 -19.29 -14.13
C LEU A 88 6.26 -19.39 -15.56
N PRO A 89 6.02 -18.40 -16.45
CA PRO A 89 5.29 -17.15 -16.23
C PRO A 89 3.77 -17.32 -16.24
N LEU A 90 3.06 -16.35 -15.66
CA LEU A 90 1.60 -16.29 -15.71
C LEU A 90 1.14 -15.68 -17.04
N PRO A 91 -0.07 -16.03 -17.53
CA PRO A 91 -0.66 -15.33 -18.64
C PRO A 91 -0.91 -13.86 -18.29
N SER A 92 -0.78 -12.97 -19.28
CA SER A 92 -1.15 -11.56 -19.11
C SER A 92 -2.66 -11.44 -18.94
N LEU A 93 -3.08 -10.62 -17.98
CA LEU A 93 -4.48 -10.23 -17.77
C LEU A 93 -4.75 -8.83 -18.33
N ASN A 94 -3.81 -8.27 -19.11
CA ASN A 94 -3.87 -6.95 -19.74
C ASN A 94 -4.04 -5.77 -18.77
N HIS A 95 -3.62 -5.92 -17.50
CA HIS A 95 -3.65 -4.81 -16.57
C HIS A 95 -2.56 -3.77 -16.96
N PRO A 96 -2.84 -2.44 -16.95
CA PRO A 96 -1.89 -1.42 -17.41
C PRO A 96 -0.52 -1.47 -16.73
N ASP A 97 -0.50 -1.82 -15.44
CA ASP A 97 0.71 -1.89 -14.64
C ASP A 97 1.58 -3.12 -14.94
N GLU A 98 1.08 -4.11 -15.68
CA GLU A 98 1.92 -5.23 -16.14
C GLU A 98 3.09 -4.73 -16.98
N LYS A 99 2.82 -3.82 -17.92
CA LYS A 99 3.84 -3.20 -18.76
C LYS A 99 4.62 -2.11 -18.03
N ARG A 100 3.94 -1.30 -17.21
CA ARG A 100 4.54 -0.15 -16.54
C ARG A 100 5.57 -0.56 -15.48
N PHE A 101 5.26 -1.60 -14.71
CA PHE A 101 6.06 -2.02 -13.56
C PHE A 101 6.60 -3.46 -13.69
N GLY A 102 6.37 -4.15 -14.81
CA GLY A 102 6.79 -5.54 -14.97
C GLY A 102 6.09 -6.43 -13.94
N LEU A 103 4.76 -6.39 -13.94
CA LEU A 103 3.90 -7.16 -13.04
C LEU A 103 3.13 -8.22 -13.84
N GLN A 104 2.74 -9.29 -13.18
CA GLN A 104 1.73 -10.24 -13.66
C GLN A 104 0.92 -10.74 -12.47
N PHE A 105 -0.33 -11.13 -12.72
CA PHE A 105 -1.28 -11.52 -11.68
C PHE A 105 -1.82 -12.91 -11.97
N GLN A 106 -2.06 -13.69 -10.92
CA GLN A 106 -2.64 -15.03 -11.04
C GLN A 106 -4.04 -14.99 -11.62
N ASP A 107 -4.87 -14.05 -11.17
CA ASP A 107 -6.26 -13.90 -11.58
C ASP A 107 -6.80 -12.48 -11.32
N VAL A 108 -8.09 -12.29 -11.59
CA VAL A 108 -8.82 -11.03 -11.40
C VAL A 108 -8.95 -10.67 -9.91
N GLU A 109 -8.94 -11.64 -9.00
CA GLU A 109 -9.00 -11.38 -7.56
C GLU A 109 -7.70 -10.73 -7.09
N ALA A 110 -6.55 -11.23 -7.56
CA ALA A 110 -5.25 -10.63 -7.29
C ALA A 110 -5.17 -9.18 -7.80
N ILE A 111 -5.70 -8.89 -8.99
CA ILE A 111 -5.80 -7.52 -9.52
C ILE A 111 -6.67 -6.65 -8.61
N THR A 112 -7.86 -7.13 -8.24
CA THR A 112 -8.79 -6.38 -7.38
C THR A 112 -8.15 -5.98 -6.06
N ARG A 113 -7.37 -6.88 -5.43
CA ARG A 113 -6.64 -6.56 -4.19
C ARG A 113 -5.49 -5.59 -4.42
N TYR A 114 -4.74 -5.76 -5.51
CA TYR A 114 -3.67 -4.84 -5.91
C TYR A 114 -4.20 -3.41 -6.09
N GLU A 115 -5.32 -3.25 -6.80
CA GLU A 115 -5.97 -1.95 -7.01
C GLU A 115 -6.47 -1.35 -5.69
N LYS A 116 -7.02 -2.16 -4.77
CA LYS A 116 -7.43 -1.69 -3.44
C LYS A 116 -6.26 -1.12 -2.62
N TYR A 117 -5.06 -1.71 -2.68
CA TYR A 117 -3.88 -1.15 -2.03
C TYR A 117 -3.54 0.25 -2.58
N LEU A 118 -3.68 0.46 -3.89
CA LEU A 118 -3.37 1.71 -4.57
C LEU A 118 -4.50 2.75 -4.53
N ALA A 119 -5.73 2.33 -4.23
CA ALA A 119 -6.89 3.20 -4.24
C ALA A 119 -6.79 4.34 -3.21
N HIS A 120 -7.21 5.53 -3.64
CA HIS A 120 -7.18 6.75 -2.85
C HIS A 120 -8.46 6.88 -2.03
N VAL A 121 -8.41 6.47 -0.76
CA VAL A 121 -9.57 6.55 0.13
C VAL A 121 -9.48 7.68 1.14
N CYS A 122 -10.63 8.25 1.47
CA CYS A 122 -10.76 9.05 2.68
C CYS A 122 -10.80 8.13 3.91
N LYS A 123 -10.01 8.47 4.93
CA LYS A 123 -9.95 7.73 6.21
C LYS A 123 -11.06 8.11 7.20
N LEU A 124 -11.83 9.16 6.91
CA LEU A 124 -12.88 9.69 7.79
C LEU A 124 -14.28 9.45 7.23
N CYS A 125 -14.44 9.42 5.90
CA CYS A 125 -15.72 9.18 5.24
C CYS A 125 -15.93 7.71 4.90
N ARG A 126 -17.19 7.28 5.00
CA ARG A 126 -17.69 6.01 4.47
C ARG A 126 -18.54 6.25 3.22
N SER A 127 -18.54 5.31 2.29
CA SER A 127 -19.46 5.29 1.16
C SER A 127 -20.88 4.90 1.64
N PRO A 128 -21.92 5.15 0.83
CA PRO A 128 -23.29 4.72 1.16
C PRO A 128 -23.41 3.21 1.43
N GLU A 129 -22.53 2.42 0.84
CA GLU A 129 -22.45 0.96 0.99
C GLU A 129 -21.65 0.53 2.24
N GLY A 130 -21.20 1.48 3.08
CA GLY A 130 -20.44 1.21 4.31
C GLY A 130 -18.93 1.02 4.10
N GLY A 131 -18.47 0.94 2.86
CA GLY A 131 -17.05 0.92 2.49
C GLY A 131 -16.35 2.25 2.73
N ARG A 132 -15.05 2.33 2.44
CA ARG A 132 -14.34 3.62 2.45
C ARG A 132 -14.68 4.40 1.19
N MET A 133 -14.76 5.73 1.30
CA MET A 133 -15.01 6.58 0.13
C MET A 133 -13.73 6.66 -0.74
N GLU A 134 -13.82 6.16 -1.96
CA GLU A 134 -12.73 6.13 -2.95
C GLU A 134 -12.75 7.35 -3.88
N PHE A 135 -11.56 7.77 -4.32
CA PHE A 135 -11.34 8.90 -5.21
C PHE A 135 -10.48 8.45 -6.40
N PRO A 136 -10.76 8.97 -7.61
CA PRO A 136 -10.05 8.55 -8.82
C PRO A 136 -8.59 8.99 -8.85
N THR A 137 -8.24 10.06 -8.13
CA THR A 137 -6.86 10.59 -8.07
C THR A 137 -6.52 11.08 -6.68
N PHE A 138 -5.22 11.08 -6.36
CA PHE A 138 -4.74 11.65 -5.10
C PHE A 138 -5.06 13.15 -4.98
N VAL A 139 -5.13 13.88 -6.10
CA VAL A 139 -5.54 15.30 -6.13
C VAL A 139 -7.00 15.46 -5.69
N ALA A 140 -7.90 14.60 -6.16
CA ALA A 140 -9.30 14.60 -5.76
C ALA A 140 -9.45 14.29 -4.26
N LEU A 141 -8.70 13.30 -3.75
CA LEU A 141 -8.65 13.01 -2.32
C LEU A 141 -8.12 14.21 -1.51
N ARG A 142 -7.03 14.85 -1.95
CA ARG A 142 -6.45 16.03 -1.29
C ARG A 142 -7.46 17.18 -1.22
N HIS A 143 -8.17 17.44 -2.31
CA HIS A 143 -9.21 18.45 -2.35
C HIS A 143 -10.33 18.13 -1.36
N HIS A 144 -10.83 16.89 -1.35
CA HIS A 144 -11.84 16.43 -0.40
C HIS A 144 -11.41 16.57 1.06
N MET A 145 -10.19 16.13 1.41
CA MET A 145 -9.66 16.27 2.77
C MET A 145 -9.61 17.73 3.21
N SER A 146 -9.23 18.64 2.30
CA SER A 146 -9.16 20.07 2.61
C SER A 146 -10.55 20.71 2.76
N SER A 147 -11.49 20.39 1.89
CA SER A 147 -12.81 21.06 1.85
C SER A 147 -13.78 20.50 2.88
N VAL A 148 -13.80 19.18 3.07
CA VAL A 148 -14.76 18.49 3.96
C VAL A 148 -14.20 18.37 5.38
N HIS A 149 -12.91 18.09 5.53
CA HIS A 149 -12.31 17.80 6.84
C HIS A 149 -11.39 18.89 7.38
N GLN A 150 -11.13 19.95 6.61
CA GLN A 150 -10.16 21.00 6.97
C GLN A 150 -8.77 20.42 7.32
N LEU A 151 -8.43 19.32 6.65
CA LEU A 151 -7.19 18.58 6.82
C LEU A 151 -6.39 18.59 5.53
N THR A 152 -5.09 18.84 5.64
CA THR A 152 -4.20 19.01 4.49
C THR A 152 -3.02 18.05 4.56
N TYR A 153 -2.54 17.62 3.39
CA TYR A 153 -1.30 16.85 3.28
C TYR A 153 -0.10 17.80 3.20
N CYS A 154 1.02 17.42 3.80
CA CYS A 154 2.27 18.16 3.68
C CYS A 154 2.86 17.97 2.27
N HIS A 155 3.06 19.05 1.51
CA HIS A 155 3.60 18.99 0.15
C HIS A 155 5.01 18.38 0.10
N ILE A 156 5.87 18.74 1.07
CA ILE A 156 7.22 18.18 1.21
C ILE A 156 7.15 16.66 1.36
N CYS A 157 6.30 16.15 2.26
CA CYS A 157 6.16 14.71 2.47
C CYS A 157 5.49 14.00 1.29
N THR A 158 4.59 14.66 0.57
CA THR A 158 4.00 14.09 -0.64
C THR A 158 4.99 13.89 -1.76
N GLU A 159 6.00 14.74 -1.84
CA GLU A 159 7.05 14.70 -2.87
C GLU A 159 8.23 13.79 -2.48
N ASN A 160 8.58 13.73 -1.19
CA ASN A 160 9.84 13.11 -0.75
C ASN A 160 9.68 11.77 -0.02
N ILE A 161 8.46 11.37 0.38
CA ILE A 161 8.24 10.11 1.09
C ILE A 161 7.36 9.17 0.27
N THR A 162 7.86 7.95 0.05
CA THR A 162 7.20 6.86 -0.67
C THR A 162 6.21 6.13 0.24
N LEU A 163 5.00 6.68 0.36
CA LEU A 163 3.90 6.08 1.11
C LEU A 163 2.69 5.84 0.20
N PHE A 164 1.91 4.82 0.52
CA PHE A 164 0.56 4.70 -0.01
C PHE A 164 -0.25 5.94 0.37
N SER A 165 -1.19 6.36 -0.47
CA SER A 165 -2.06 7.50 -0.16
C SER A 165 -2.81 7.34 1.17
N ARG A 166 -3.19 6.10 1.50
CA ARG A 166 -3.92 5.72 2.72
C ARG A 166 -3.10 5.95 4.00
N GLU A 167 -1.78 5.83 3.91
CA GLU A 167 -0.87 5.98 5.06
C GLU A 167 -0.45 7.43 5.31
N ARG A 168 -0.68 8.32 4.34
CA ARG A 168 -0.21 9.69 4.44
C ARG A 168 -0.93 10.42 5.58
N LYS A 169 -0.12 11.01 6.46
CA LYS A 169 -0.63 11.87 7.54
C LYS A 169 -1.24 13.14 6.97
N THR A 170 -2.25 13.63 7.68
CA THR A 170 -2.96 14.86 7.36
C THR A 170 -2.96 15.75 8.59
N TYR A 171 -2.86 17.05 8.36
CA TYR A 171 -2.66 18.03 9.40
C TYR A 171 -3.73 19.11 9.34
N THR A 172 -4.11 19.62 10.51
CA THR A 172 -4.77 20.93 10.59
C THR A 172 -3.78 22.01 10.15
N ARG A 173 -4.26 23.21 9.83
CA ARG A 173 -3.40 24.34 9.41
C ARG A 173 -2.24 24.59 10.37
N ASP A 174 -2.54 24.70 11.67
CA ASP A 174 -1.53 24.97 12.70
C ASP A 174 -0.63 23.75 12.94
N GLY A 175 -1.18 22.54 12.77
CA GLY A 175 -0.42 21.30 12.80
C GLY A 175 0.61 21.21 11.67
N LEU A 176 0.23 21.63 10.46
CA LEU A 176 1.10 21.62 9.29
C LEU A 176 2.26 22.62 9.44
N GLN A 177 1.98 23.82 9.93
CA GLN A 177 3.02 24.83 10.18
C GLN A 177 4.04 24.32 11.19
N ARG A 178 3.58 23.63 12.25
CA ARG A 178 4.47 23.00 13.23
C ARG A 178 5.28 21.87 12.61
N HIS A 179 4.63 20.98 11.87
CA HIS A 179 5.24 19.86 11.17
C HIS A 179 6.37 20.32 10.23
N ILE A 180 6.15 21.37 9.45
CA ILE A 180 7.16 21.92 8.54
C ILE A 180 8.36 22.52 9.31
N ARG A 181 8.12 23.16 10.46
CA ARG A 181 9.19 23.85 11.22
C ARG A 181 10.03 22.91 12.09
N ALA A 182 9.40 21.90 12.70
CA ALA A 182 10.02 21.12 13.76
C ALA A 182 9.80 19.60 13.62
N GLY A 183 9.19 19.13 12.53
CA GLY A 183 8.81 17.74 12.35
C GLY A 183 7.62 17.31 13.21
N ASP A 184 7.31 16.02 13.16
CA ASP A 184 6.29 15.40 14.01
C ASP A 184 6.89 15.04 15.38
N ARG A 185 6.15 15.36 16.46
CA ARG A 185 6.57 15.02 17.84
C ARG A 185 6.69 13.52 18.09
N ASP A 186 5.92 12.73 17.35
CA ASP A 186 5.83 11.27 17.51
C ASP A 186 6.80 10.52 16.58
N ASP A 187 7.59 11.23 15.75
CA ASP A 187 8.56 10.61 14.87
C ASP A 187 9.90 10.41 15.61
N LYS A 188 10.04 9.24 16.24
CA LYS A 188 11.28 8.84 16.94
C LYS A 188 12.29 8.16 16.00
N SER A 189 12.14 8.25 14.68
CA SER A 189 13.02 7.58 13.72
C SER A 189 14.49 8.06 13.75
N LEU A 190 14.81 9.06 14.59
CA LEU A 190 16.15 9.62 14.80
C LEU A 190 16.64 9.52 16.26
N LYS A 191 16.17 8.53 17.05
CA LYS A 191 16.78 8.21 18.34
C LYS A 191 17.57 6.90 18.29
#